data_AF-A0A0S4WT68-F1
#
_entry.id   AF-A0A0S4WT68-F1
#
_cell.length_a   1.000
_cell.length_b   1.000
_cell.length_c   1.000
_cell.angle_alpha   90.00
_cell.angle_beta   90.00
_cell.angle_gamma   90.00
#
_symmetry.space_group_name_H-M   'P 1'
#
loop_
_entity.id
_entity.type
_entity.pdbx_description
1 polymer ?
#
loop_
_entity_poly.entity_id
_entity_poly.type
_entity_poly.pdbx_seq_one_letter_code
_entity_poly.pdbx_strand_id
1 'polypeptide(L)'
;MCASNGIAVQPTRAVDVSQLPDVMIVCGGTRIRDVDAAGMCGMLASIAERGIPLGGICTGAYALMSSQLLDGYRCSIHWENRAALQDPFPLVQFADELFCVDRDRLHARGALHRST
;
A
#
# COMPACT_ATOMS: atom_id res chain seq x y z
N MET A 1 11.03 7.92 12.31
CA MET A 1 11.22 7.96 10.84
C MET A 1 10.79 9.35 10.35
N CYS A 2 11.43 9.92 9.33
CA CYS A 2 10.97 11.20 8.76
C CYS A 2 10.18 10.95 7.47
N ALA A 3 9.03 11.61 7.34
CA ALA A 3 8.30 11.71 6.09
C ALA A 3 9.12 12.47 5.05
N SER A 4 8.75 12.33 3.77
CA SER A 4 9.46 12.98 2.65
C SER A 4 9.46 14.52 2.71
N ASN A 5 8.58 15.10 3.52
CA ASN A 5 8.52 16.54 3.81
C ASN A 5 9.31 16.96 5.07
N GLY A 6 10.13 16.06 5.63
CA GLY A 6 10.96 16.34 6.80
C GLY A 6 10.26 16.20 8.15
N ILE A 7 8.95 15.92 8.18
CA ILE A 7 8.22 15.72 9.44
C ILE A 7 8.63 14.39 10.07
N ALA A 8 9.13 14.43 11.31
CA ALA A 8 9.40 13.23 12.09
C ALA A 8 8.08 12.60 12.57
N VAL A 9 7.81 11.37 12.13
CA VAL A 9 6.74 10.53 12.67
C VAL A 9 7.38 9.52 13.61
N GLN A 10 6.92 9.52 14.86
CA GLN A 10 7.25 8.47 15.81
C GLN A 10 6.13 7.43 15.82
N PRO A 11 6.45 6.13 15.69
CA PRO A 11 5.46 5.09 15.84
C PRO A 11 4.93 5.08 17.27
N THR A 12 3.61 5.19 17.42
CA THR A 12 2.94 5.14 18.73
C THR A 12 3.01 3.75 19.34
N ARG A 13 2.97 2.70 18.51
CA ARG A 13 3.09 1.29 18.92
C ARG A 13 3.63 0.46 17.76
N ALA A 14 4.36 -0.61 18.08
CA ALA A 14 4.61 -1.66 17.11
C ALA A 14 3.30 -2.34 16.69
N VAL A 15 3.26 -2.91 15.49
CA VAL A 15 2.14 -3.72 15.04
C VAL A 15 2.11 -4.98 15.89
N ASP A 16 0.97 -5.21 16.56
CA ASP A 16 0.71 -6.41 17.36
C ASP A 16 -0.48 -7.14 16.74
N VAL A 17 -0.22 -8.33 16.20
CA VAL A 17 -1.24 -9.16 15.54
C VAL A 17 -2.31 -9.70 16.51
N SER A 18 -2.08 -9.61 17.82
CA SER A 18 -3.09 -9.93 18.85
C SER A 18 -4.10 -8.80 19.09
N GLN A 19 -3.77 -7.57 18.70
CA GLN A 19 -4.62 -6.39 18.81
C GLN A 19 -4.62 -5.62 17.49
N LEU A 20 -5.40 -6.14 16.55
CA LEU A 20 -5.50 -5.57 15.21
C LEU A 20 -6.37 -4.32 15.16
N PRO A 21 -6.05 -3.37 14.28
CA PRO A 21 -6.91 -2.23 13.99
C PRO A 21 -8.12 -2.63 13.13
N ASP A 22 -9.14 -1.77 13.06
CA ASP A 22 -10.30 -1.97 12.18
C ASP A 22 -9.94 -1.89 10.69
N VAL A 23 -8.89 -1.15 10.35
CA VAL A 23 -8.34 -0.99 9.00
C VAL A 23 -6.83 -0.78 9.09
N MET A 24 -6.05 -1.39 8.19
CA MET A 24 -4.62 -1.13 8.10
C MET A 24 -4.25 -0.47 6.77
N ILE A 25 -3.66 0.72 6.87
CA ILE A 25 -3.19 1.48 5.71
C ILE A 25 -1.66 1.50 5.68
N VAL A 26 -1.08 0.98 4.60
CA VAL A 26 0.34 1.03 4.32
C VAL A 26 0.66 2.37 3.65
N CYS A 27 1.38 3.22 4.37
CA CYS A 27 1.86 4.50 3.85
C CYS A 27 3.24 4.31 3.21
N GLY A 28 3.32 4.55 1.91
CA GLY A 28 4.58 4.49 1.16
C GLY A 28 5.54 5.65 1.45
N GLY A 29 6.82 5.42 1.16
CA GLY A 29 7.89 6.42 1.14
C GLY A 29 8.95 6.11 0.08
N THR A 30 9.96 6.98 -0.07
CA THR A 30 11.01 6.89 -1.11
C THR A 30 11.87 5.63 -1.04
N ARG A 31 11.84 4.89 0.07
CA ARG A 31 12.66 3.69 0.34
C ARG A 31 11.85 2.41 0.56
N ILE A 32 10.63 2.31 0.03
CA ILE A 32 9.81 1.10 0.21
C ILE A 32 10.50 -0.18 -0.33
N ARG A 33 11.40 -0.02 -1.31
CA ARG A 33 12.17 -1.11 -1.91
C ARG A 33 13.34 -1.61 -1.03
N ASP A 34 13.73 -0.82 -0.03
CA ASP A 34 14.83 -1.13 0.89
C ASP A 34 14.34 -1.78 2.21
N VAL A 35 13.02 -1.92 2.36
CA VAL A 35 12.41 -2.58 3.54
C VAL A 35 12.58 -4.09 3.41
N ASP A 36 12.77 -4.79 4.53
CA ASP A 36 12.71 -6.26 4.58
C ASP A 36 11.35 -6.74 4.05
N ALA A 37 11.34 -7.08 2.76
CA ALA A 37 10.15 -7.43 2.04
C ALA A 37 9.54 -8.73 2.60
N ALA A 38 10.36 -9.67 3.08
CA ALA A 38 9.86 -10.96 3.58
C ALA A 38 9.10 -10.78 4.90
N GLY A 39 9.69 -10.07 5.87
CA GLY A 39 9.04 -9.80 7.15
C GLY A 39 7.77 -8.96 7.01
N MET A 40 7.81 -7.94 6.14
CA MET A 40 6.64 -7.09 5.86
C MET A 40 5.52 -7.87 5.16
N CYS A 41 5.83 -8.64 4.10
CA CYS A 41 4.84 -9.43 3.38
C CYS A 41 4.17 -10.47 4.31
N GLY A 42 4.95 -11.15 5.16
CA GLY A 42 4.40 -12.10 6.13
C GLY A 42 3.47 -11.46 7.16
N MET A 43 3.83 -10.27 7.65
CA MET A 43 2.97 -9.50 8.56
C MET A 43 1.66 -9.09 7.87
N LEU A 44 1.73 -8.54 6.66
CA LEU A 44 0.55 -8.11 5.91
C LEU A 44 -0.37 -9.30 5.58
N ALA A 45 0.20 -10.45 5.23
CA ALA A 45 -0.56 -11.68 5.00
C ALA A 45 -1.30 -12.14 6.26
N SER A 46 -0.62 -12.17 7.42
CA SER A 46 -1.25 -12.56 8.69
C SER A 46 -2.41 -11.64 9.10
N ILE A 47 -2.34 -10.36 8.74
CA ILE A 47 -3.41 -9.39 9.00
C ILE A 47 -4.56 -9.57 8.00
N ALA A 48 -4.26 -9.83 6.73
CA ALA A 48 -5.26 -10.13 5.70
C ALA A 48 -6.07 -11.40 6.03
N GLU A 49 -5.41 -12.46 6.50
CA GLU A 49 -6.06 -13.72 6.91
C GLU A 49 -7.10 -13.55 8.01
N ARG A 50 -6.96 -12.47 8.80
CA ARG A 50 -7.89 -12.13 9.89
C ARG A 50 -9.07 -11.27 9.41
N GLY A 51 -9.18 -11.04 8.11
CA GLY A 51 -10.29 -10.30 7.48
C GLY A 51 -10.23 -8.80 7.70
N ILE A 52 -9.08 -8.26 8.11
CA ILE A 52 -8.93 -6.82 8.29
C ILE A 52 -8.77 -6.15 6.92
N PRO A 53 -9.56 -5.11 6.62
CA PRO A 53 -9.38 -4.29 5.43
C PRO A 53 -7.97 -3.72 5.34
N LEU A 54 -7.36 -3.87 4.18
CA LEU A 54 -6.01 -3.41 3.89
C LEU A 54 -6.01 -2.32 2.83
N GLY A 55 -5.12 -1.36 2.96
CA GLY A 55 -5.01 -0.27 2.00
C GLY A 55 -3.61 0.25 1.82
N GLY A 56 -3.40 0.98 0.73
CA GLY A 56 -2.09 1.52 0.37
C GLY A 56 -2.17 2.94 -0.14
N ILE A 57 -1.32 3.82 0.38
CA ILE A 57 -1.16 5.19 -0.10
C ILE A 57 0.22 5.36 -0.72
N CYS A 58 0.28 6.00 -1.89
CA CYS A 58 1.52 6.24 -2.63
C CYS A 58 2.24 4.91 -2.94
N THR A 59 3.51 4.75 -2.56
CA THR A 59 4.26 3.51 -2.77
C THR A 59 3.85 2.38 -1.81
N GLY A 60 2.92 2.61 -0.88
CA GLY A 60 2.39 1.58 0.01
C GLY A 60 1.53 0.54 -0.71
N ALA A 61 0.93 0.92 -1.85
CA ALA A 61 0.28 -0.04 -2.74
C ALA A 61 1.26 -1.09 -3.29
N TYR A 62 2.53 -0.72 -3.51
CA TYR A 62 3.57 -1.65 -3.96
C TYR A 62 3.82 -2.77 -2.95
N ALA A 63 3.85 -2.46 -1.65
CA ALA A 63 4.01 -3.47 -0.60
C ALA A 63 2.88 -4.51 -0.62
N LEU A 64 1.63 -4.07 -0.84
CA LEU A 64 0.49 -4.97 -0.94
C LEU A 64 0.51 -5.81 -2.22
N MET A 65 0.94 -5.23 -3.36
CA MET A 65 1.17 -5.98 -4.61
C MET A 65 2.27 -7.03 -4.45
N SER A 66 3.40 -6.66 -3.84
CA SER A 66 4.51 -7.59 -3.55
C SER A 66 4.13 -8.69 -2.56
N SER A 67 3.08 -8.49 -1.76
CA SER A 67 2.51 -9.50 -0.87
C SER A 67 1.44 -10.36 -1.55
N GLN A 68 1.16 -10.15 -2.84
CA GLN A 68 0.08 -10.81 -3.60
C GLN A 68 -1.32 -10.56 -3.02
N LEU A 69 -1.48 -9.55 -2.17
CA LEU A 69 -2.74 -9.25 -1.49
C LEU A 69 -3.72 -8.44 -2.37
N LEU A 70 -3.27 -8.04 -3.56
CA LEU A 70 -4.05 -7.30 -4.56
C LEU A 70 -4.33 -8.12 -5.83
N ASP A 71 -4.00 -9.40 -5.85
CA ASP A 71 -4.28 -10.25 -7.01
C ASP A 71 -5.79 -10.37 -7.20
N GLY A 72 -6.28 -9.97 -8.37
CA GLY A 72 -7.71 -9.89 -8.68
C GLY A 72 -8.44 -8.69 -8.03
N TYR A 73 -7.71 -7.73 -7.46
CA TYR A 73 -8.27 -6.48 -6.93
C TYR A 73 -7.97 -5.29 -7.84
N ARG A 74 -8.83 -4.28 -7.74
CA ARG A 74 -8.59 -2.97 -8.33
C ARG A 74 -7.66 -2.15 -7.45
N CYS A 75 -6.62 -1.56 -8.07
CA CYS A 75 -5.66 -0.71 -7.39
C CYS A 75 -5.47 0.60 -8.15
N SER A 76 -5.48 1.72 -7.44
CA SER A 76 -5.08 3.01 -7.99
C SER A 76 -3.57 3.21 -7.81
N ILE A 77 -2.87 3.53 -8.90
CA ILE A 77 -1.44 3.87 -8.90
C ILE A 77 -1.18 5.09 -9.79
N HIS A 78 -0.02 5.73 -9.63
CA HIS A 78 0.39 6.81 -10.52
C HIS A 78 0.59 6.30 -11.94
N TRP A 79 0.13 7.06 -12.95
CA TRP A 79 0.17 6.66 -14.35
C TRP A 79 1.60 6.39 -14.84
N GLU A 80 2.59 7.17 -14.37
CA GLU A 80 4.01 6.97 -14.69
C GLU A 80 4.54 5.61 -14.22
N ASN A 81 4.01 5.09 -13.12
CA ASN A 81 4.42 3.80 -12.57
C ASN A 81 3.64 2.64 -13.18
N ARG A 82 2.55 2.90 -13.91
CA ARG A 82 1.67 1.86 -14.43
C ARG A 82 2.38 0.92 -15.39
N ALA A 83 3.11 1.47 -16.36
CA ALA A 83 3.86 0.67 -17.32
C ALA A 83 4.88 -0.24 -16.62
N ALA A 84 5.56 0.27 -15.60
CA ALA A 84 6.57 -0.49 -14.85
C ALA A 84 5.97 -1.55 -13.89
N LEU A 85 4.69 -1.42 -13.50
CA LEU A 85 4.02 -2.29 -12.55
C LEU A 85 3.08 -3.31 -13.21
N GLN A 86 2.72 -3.10 -14.47
CA GLN A 86 1.82 -3.99 -15.20
C GLN A 86 2.45 -5.36 -15.49
N ASP A 87 3.73 -5.38 -15.87
CA ASP A 87 4.47 -6.62 -16.14
C ASP A 87 4.71 -7.48 -14.88
N PRO A 88 5.19 -6.91 -13.75
CA PRO A 88 5.41 -7.71 -12.54
C PRO A 88 4.12 -8.08 -11.78
N PHE A 89 3.00 -7.36 -11.98
CA PHE A 89 1.75 -7.59 -11.25
C PHE A 89 0.54 -7.70 -12.21
N PRO A 90 0.51 -8.72 -13.10
CA PRO A 90 -0.50 -8.83 -14.15
C PRO A 90 -1.91 -9.15 -13.62
N LEU A 91 -2.02 -9.67 -12.39
CA LEU A 91 -3.30 -10.00 -11.76
C LEU A 91 -3.98 -8.78 -11.11
N VAL A 92 -3.26 -7.65 -10.98
CA VAL A 92 -3.79 -6.42 -10.39
C VAL A 92 -4.50 -5.59 -11.46
N GLN A 93 -5.72 -5.16 -11.16
CA GLN A 93 -6.50 -4.32 -12.07
C GLN A 93 -6.21 -2.84 -11.82
N PHE A 94 -5.33 -2.25 -12.62
CA PHE A 94 -4.99 -0.83 -12.46
C PHE A 94 -6.13 0.10 -12.89
N ALA A 95 -6.71 0.79 -11.92
CA ALA A 95 -7.75 1.80 -12.12
C ALA A 95 -7.11 3.19 -12.28
N ASP A 96 -7.68 4.02 -13.18
CA ASP A 96 -7.25 5.41 -13.39
C ASP A 96 -8.12 6.38 -12.56
N GLU A 97 -8.29 6.07 -11.29
CA GLU A 97 -9.09 6.82 -10.32
C GLU A 97 -8.18 7.38 -9.23
N LEU A 98 -8.52 8.50 -8.60
CA LEU A 98 -7.72 9.05 -7.48
C LEU A 98 -7.74 8.13 -6.26
N PHE A 99 -8.90 7.54 -6.00
CA PHE A 99 -9.14 6.59 -4.92
C PHE A 99 -9.86 5.38 -5.51
N CYS A 100 -9.45 4.18 -5.09
CA CYS A 100 -10.06 2.94 -5.51
C CYS A 100 -10.42 2.13 -4.27
N VAL A 101 -11.70 1.82 -4.10
CA VAL A 101 -12.21 0.95 -3.04
C VAL A 101 -12.77 -0.30 -3.72
N ASP A 102 -12.16 -1.44 -3.47
CA ASP A 102 -12.60 -2.74 -3.97
C ASP A 102 -12.69 -3.71 -2.79
N ARG A 103 -13.92 -4.01 -2.36
CA ARG A 103 -14.22 -4.88 -1.20
C ARG A 103 -13.49 -4.40 0.07
N ASP A 104 -12.53 -5.18 0.54
CA ASP A 104 -11.69 -4.94 1.72
C ASP A 104 -10.32 -4.34 1.35
N ARG A 105 -10.19 -3.76 0.15
CA ARG A 105 -8.99 -3.07 -0.34
C ARG A 105 -9.23 -1.59 -0.60
N LEU A 106 -8.49 -0.74 0.10
CA LEU A 106 -8.59 0.72 0.03
C LEU A 106 -7.31 1.35 -0.51
N HIS A 107 -7.33 1.89 -1.73
CA HIS A 107 -6.15 2.46 -2.37
C HIS A 107 -6.32 3.93 -2.71
N ALA A 108 -5.27 4.71 -2.48
CA ALA A 108 -5.21 6.12 -2.87
C ALA A 108 -3.93 6.41 -3.65
N ARG A 109 -4.08 7.00 -4.84
CA ARG A 109 -2.98 7.70 -5.51
C ARG A 109 -2.64 8.89 -4.60
N GLY A 110 -1.38 8.98 -4.14
CA GLY A 110 -0.95 10.09 -3.28
C GLY A 110 -1.27 11.45 -3.93
N ALA A 111 -1.44 12.50 -3.13
CA ALA A 111 -1.78 13.82 -3.64
C ALA A 111 -0.64 14.37 -4.53
N LEU A 112 -0.91 14.58 -5.81
CA LEU A 112 -0.11 15.46 -6.64
C LEU A 112 -0.92 16.73 -6.94
N HIS A 113 -0.39 17.86 -6.48
CA HIS A 113 -0.79 19.19 -6.88
C HIS A 113 -0.69 19.31 -8.40
N ARG A 114 -1.80 19.62 -9.09
CA ARG A 114 -1.74 20.19 -10.44
C ARG A 114 -1.25 21.63 -10.28
N SER A 115 0.03 21.87 -10.52
CA SER A 115 0.48 23.21 -10.90
C SER A 115 -0.04 23.47 -12.31
N THR A 116 -1.11 24.25 -12.41
CA THR A 116 -1.48 24.95 -13.65
C THR A 116 -0.57 26.13 -13.87
#